data_AF-A0A918M5M4-F1
#
_entry.id   AF-A0A918M5M4-F1
#
_cell.length_a   1.000
_cell.length_b   1.000
_cell.length_c   1.000
_cell.angle_alpha   90.00
_cell.angle_beta   90.00
_cell.angle_gamma   90.00
#
_symmetry.space_group_name_H-M   'P 1'
#
loop_
_entity.id
_entity.type
_entity.pdbx_description
1 polymer ?
#
loop_
_entity_poly.entity_id
_entity_poly.type
_entity_poly.pdbx_seq_one_letter_code
_entity_poly.pdbx_strand_id
1 'polypeptide(L)'
;MQLDGGGRLAPAARRGLVHIACLAGDFSTAYDTTQTLGWVSRQHRVEGDVLWPHGDMDRAAAACAAPRDQAEQRGIASERATSQAQRALVLALTDPATANEKLHLAEQLLADLDLSATNCTLRIAALVA
;
A
#
# COMPACT_ATOMS: atom_id res chain seq x y z
N MET A 1 -10.17 -31.94 -4.83
CA MET A 1 -9.92 -31.21 -6.10
C MET A 1 -9.17 -29.94 -5.72
N GLN A 2 -7.84 -29.99 -5.76
CA GLN A 2 -6.98 -28.85 -5.46
C GLN A 2 -6.98 -27.98 -6.73
N LEU A 3 -7.63 -26.82 -6.69
CA LEU A 3 -7.51 -25.86 -7.78
C LEU A 3 -6.11 -25.27 -7.68
N ASP A 4 -5.26 -25.52 -8.66
CA ASP A 4 -4.00 -24.81 -8.84
C ASP A 4 -4.31 -23.32 -9.09
N GLY A 5 -4.54 -22.59 -7.99
CA GLY A 5 -4.87 -21.16 -7.96
C GLY A 5 -3.66 -20.28 -8.26
N GLY A 6 -2.87 -20.65 -9.28
CA GLY A 6 -1.62 -20.04 -9.69
C GLY A 6 -1.67 -19.32 -11.04
N GLY A 7 -2.88 -19.12 -11.61
CA GLY A 7 -3.03 -18.36 -12.85
C GLY A 7 -2.59 -16.90 -12.71
N ARG A 8 -2.30 -16.22 -13.83
CA ARG A 8 -1.80 -14.82 -13.88
C ARG A 8 -2.65 -13.82 -13.06
N LEU A 9 -3.93 -14.11 -12.88
CA LEU A 9 -4.88 -13.26 -12.15
C LEU A 9 -4.99 -13.61 -10.65
N ALA A 10 -4.48 -14.75 -10.21
CA ALA A 10 -4.60 -15.19 -8.83
C ALA A 10 -4.04 -14.17 -7.82
N PRO A 11 -2.88 -13.50 -8.06
CA PRO A 11 -2.42 -12.42 -7.20
C PRO A 11 -3.41 -11.25 -7.07
N ALA A 12 -4.06 -10.86 -8.17
CA ALA A 12 -5.04 -9.77 -8.15
C ALA A 12 -6.34 -10.18 -7.44
N ALA A 13 -6.81 -11.40 -7.66
CA ALA A 13 -7.98 -11.94 -6.99
C ALA A 13 -7.77 -12.01 -5.47
N ARG A 14 -6.61 -12.47 -5.00
CA ARG A 14 -6.28 -12.51 -3.57
C ARG A 14 -6.23 -11.12 -2.93
N ARG A 15 -5.71 -10.10 -3.62
CA ARG A 15 -5.79 -8.70 -3.15
C ARG A 15 -7.23 -8.21 -3.04
N GLY A 16 -8.07 -8.53 -4.03
CA GLY A 16 -9.49 -8.20 -3.99
C GLY A 16 -10.22 -8.83 -2.81
N LEU A 17 -9.92 -10.09 -2.50
CA LEU A 17 -10.47 -10.79 -1.34
C LEU A 17 -10.07 -10.12 -0.02
N VAL A 18 -8.82 -9.67 0.12
CA VAL A 18 -8.41 -8.96 1.33
C VAL A 18 -9.18 -7.65 1.47
N HIS A 19 -9.33 -6.88 0.40
CA HIS A 19 -10.09 -5.63 0.44
C HIS A 19 -11.55 -5.86 0.87
N ILE A 20 -12.20 -6.89 0.32
CA ILE A 20 -13.57 -7.27 0.70
C ILE A 20 -13.63 -7.71 2.17
N ALA A 21 -12.66 -8.49 2.65
CA ALA A 21 -12.59 -8.90 4.05
C ALA A 21 -12.42 -7.71 5.01
N CYS A 22 -11.57 -6.73 4.66
CA CYS A 22 -11.46 -5.47 5.41
C CYS A 22 -12.79 -4.70 5.46
N LEU A 23 -13.50 -4.57 4.33
CA LEU A 23 -14.81 -3.90 4.27
C LEU A 23 -15.88 -4.64 5.09
N ALA A 24 -15.79 -5.96 5.20
CA ALA A 24 -16.68 -6.79 6.00
C ALA A 24 -16.30 -6.81 7.50
N GLY A 25 -15.17 -6.20 7.89
CA GLY A 25 -14.63 -6.28 9.25
C GLY A 25 -14.00 -7.64 9.60
N ASP A 26 -13.82 -8.53 8.63
CA ASP A 26 -13.17 -9.84 8.80
C ASP A 26 -11.65 -9.72 8.66
N PHE A 27 -11.04 -9.09 9.66
CA PHE A 27 -9.61 -8.82 9.67
C PHE A 27 -8.74 -10.09 9.82
N SER A 28 -9.29 -11.18 10.35
CA SER A 28 -8.59 -12.47 10.43
C SER A 28 -8.38 -13.04 9.04
N THR A 29 -9.45 -13.13 8.23
CA THR A 29 -9.35 -13.59 6.83
C THR A 29 -8.48 -12.65 6.01
N ALA A 30 -8.57 -11.34 6.25
CA ALA A 30 -7.73 -10.34 5.62
C ALA A 30 -6.23 -10.59 5.91
N TYR A 31 -5.88 -10.80 7.18
CA TYR A 31 -4.52 -11.08 7.61
C TYR A 31 -3.97 -12.40 7.04
N ASP A 32 -4.71 -13.50 7.19
CA ASP A 32 -4.28 -14.82 6.71
C ASP A 32 -4.09 -14.81 5.19
N THR A 33 -5.01 -14.19 4.45
CA THR A 33 -4.90 -14.08 2.99
C THR A 33 -3.69 -13.22 2.60
N THR A 34 -3.37 -12.18 3.36
CA THR A 34 -2.18 -11.34 3.13
C THR A 34 -0.89 -12.13 3.28
N GLN A 35 -0.79 -13.03 4.26
CA GLN A 35 0.38 -13.90 4.42
C GLN A 35 0.61 -14.86 3.24
N THR A 36 -0.44 -15.13 2.44
CA THR A 36 -0.32 -15.95 1.22
C THR A 36 0.12 -15.16 -0.03
N LEU A 37 0.18 -13.82 0.07
CA LEU A 37 0.64 -12.96 -1.01
C LEU A 37 2.17 -12.89 -0.96
N GLY A 38 2.84 -13.34 -2.02
CA GLY A 38 4.27 -13.08 -2.17
C GLY A 38 4.56 -11.67 -2.70
N TRP A 39 5.83 -11.31 -2.80
CA TRP A 39 6.30 -10.02 -3.36
C TRP A 39 5.66 -9.61 -4.70
N VAL A 40 5.58 -10.55 -5.66
CA VAL A 40 4.94 -10.33 -6.98
C VAL A 40 3.47 -9.94 -6.85
N SER A 41 2.84 -10.36 -5.75
CA SER A 41 1.45 -10.06 -5.44
C SER A 41 1.28 -8.74 -4.67
N ARG A 42 2.37 -8.01 -4.40
CA ARG A 42 2.38 -6.70 -3.72
C ARG A 42 1.79 -6.76 -2.31
N GLN A 43 2.19 -7.79 -1.55
CA GLN A 43 1.79 -8.07 -0.16
C GLN A 43 1.75 -6.81 0.71
N HIS A 44 2.75 -5.95 0.57
CA HIS A 44 2.90 -4.72 1.35
C HIS A 44 1.78 -3.70 1.21
N ARG A 45 1.12 -3.63 0.04
CA ARG A 45 -0.02 -2.72 -0.16
C ARG A 45 -1.19 -3.15 0.71
N VAL A 46 -1.34 -4.46 0.86
CA VAL A 46 -2.45 -5.08 1.57
C VAL A 46 -2.23 -5.04 3.07
N GLU A 47 -0.98 -5.16 3.54
CA GLU A 47 -0.65 -4.96 4.96
C GLU A 47 -1.00 -3.54 5.42
N GLY A 48 -0.75 -2.51 4.60
CA GLY A 48 -1.20 -1.15 4.87
C GLY A 48 -2.73 -1.03 4.96
N ASP A 49 -3.45 -1.64 4.02
CA ASP A 49 -4.93 -1.64 3.99
C ASP A 49 -5.57 -2.40 5.16
N VAL A 50 -4.86 -3.38 5.76
CA VAL A 50 -5.30 -4.12 6.95
C VAL A 50 -4.99 -3.36 8.24
N LEU A 51 -3.87 -2.65 8.32
CA LEU A 51 -3.47 -1.93 9.54
C LEU A 51 -4.26 -0.62 9.73
N TRP A 52 -4.65 0.03 8.64
CA TRP A 52 -5.39 1.29 8.67
C TRP A 52 -6.69 1.25 9.49
N PRO A 53 -7.58 0.25 9.33
CA PRO A 53 -8.82 0.16 10.11
C PRO A 53 -8.61 -0.18 11.59
N HIS A 54 -7.42 -0.68 11.96
CA HIS A 54 -7.07 -0.95 13.35
C HIS A 54 -6.55 0.29 14.11
N GLY A 55 -6.40 1.44 13.43
CA GLY A 55 -5.97 2.69 14.06
C GLY A 55 -4.48 2.76 14.39
N ASP A 56 -3.70 1.75 13.99
CA ASP A 56 -2.27 1.64 14.29
C ASP A 56 -1.43 2.28 13.16
N MET A 57 -1.53 3.61 13.10
CA MET A 57 -1.01 4.40 11.97
C MET A 57 0.52 4.42 11.93
N ASP A 58 1.20 4.30 13.07
CA ASP A 58 2.67 4.25 13.12
C ASP A 58 3.19 2.95 12.48
N ARG A 59 2.56 1.81 12.77
CA ARG A 59 2.90 0.54 12.13
C ARG A 59 2.50 0.51 10.66
N ALA A 60 1.38 1.13 10.30
CA ALA A 60 0.99 1.29 8.89
C ALA A 60 2.03 2.13 8.12
N ALA A 61 2.53 3.23 8.69
CA ALA A 61 3.55 4.06 8.05
C ALA A 61 4.90 3.32 7.92
N ALA A 62 5.27 2.54 8.94
CA ALA A 62 6.45 1.68 8.90
C ALA A 62 6.33 0.56 7.85
N ALA A 63 5.14 -0.04 7.71
CA ALA A 63 4.86 -1.06 6.71
C ALA A 63 5.01 -0.53 5.27
N CYS A 64 4.82 0.78 5.05
CA CYS A 64 5.08 1.40 3.74
C CYS A 64 6.57 1.72 3.47
N ALA A 65 7.44 1.73 4.49
CA ALA A 65 8.85 2.10 4.33
C ALA A 65 9.71 0.98 3.71
N ALA A 66 9.65 -0.24 4.25
CA ALA A 66 10.44 -1.37 3.73
C ALA A 66 10.17 -1.70 2.24
N PRO A 67 8.91 -1.69 1.75
CA PRO A 67 8.62 -1.92 0.34
C PRO A 67 9.11 -0.81 -0.58
N ARG A 68 9.14 0.45 -0.11
CA ARG A 68 9.72 1.58 -0.83
C ARG A 68 11.21 1.35 -1.07
N ASP A 69 11.95 0.97 -0.03
CA ASP A 69 13.39 0.73 -0.13
C ASP A 69 13.71 -0.50 -0.99
N GLN A 70 12.89 -1.54 -0.88
CA GLN A 70 13.04 -2.73 -1.72
C GLN A 70 12.67 -2.45 -3.19
N ALA A 71 11.71 -1.57 -3.46
CA ALA A 71 11.38 -1.13 -4.82
C ALA A 71 12.50 -0.28 -5.44
N GLU A 72 13.14 0.58 -4.65
CA GLU A 72 14.35 1.33 -5.05
C GLU A 72 15.48 0.37 -5.46
N GLN A 73 15.81 -0.60 -4.59
CA GLN A 73 16.87 -1.58 -4.85
C GLN A 73 16.63 -2.41 -6.12
N ARG A 74 15.36 -2.63 -6.48
CA ARG A 74 14.95 -3.41 -7.66
C ARG A 74 14.71 -2.53 -8.91
N GLY A 75 14.87 -1.22 -8.81
CA GLY A 75 14.63 -0.28 -9.91
C GLY A 75 13.16 -0.19 -10.34
N ILE A 76 12.21 -0.51 -9.47
CA ILE A 76 10.77 -0.51 -9.79
C ILE A 76 10.16 0.85 -9.39
N ALA A 77 10.30 1.84 -10.27
CA ALA A 77 9.88 3.22 -10.01
C ALA A 77 8.40 3.35 -9.57
N SER A 78 7.50 2.59 -10.18
CA SER A 78 6.06 2.64 -9.87
C SER A 78 5.70 2.11 -8.48
N GLU A 79 6.38 1.06 -8.00
CA GLU A 79 6.18 0.55 -6.64
C GLU A 79 6.79 1.49 -5.60
N ARG A 80 7.93 2.10 -5.92
CA ARG A 80 8.55 3.10 -5.06
C ARG A 80 7.63 4.31 -4.88
N ALA A 81 7.12 4.86 -5.98
CA ALA A 81 6.18 5.99 -5.95
C ALA A 81 4.88 5.64 -5.21
N THR A 82 4.35 4.44 -5.44
CA THR A 82 3.12 3.99 -4.75
C THR A 82 3.32 3.85 -3.24
N SER A 83 4.39 3.19 -2.82
CA SER A 83 4.69 2.99 -1.38
C SER A 83 4.94 4.32 -0.68
N GLN A 84 5.58 5.28 -1.38
CA GLN A 84 5.81 6.62 -0.85
C GLN A 84 4.50 7.41 -0.68
N ALA A 85 3.59 7.37 -1.67
CA ALA A 85 2.29 8.04 -1.58
C ALA A 85 1.40 7.45 -0.47
N GLN A 86 1.40 6.12 -0.31
CA GLN A 86 0.69 5.45 0.80
C GLN A 86 1.27 5.87 2.16
N ARG A 87 2.60 5.93 2.30
CA ARG A 87 3.23 6.40 3.53
C ARG A 87 2.86 7.85 3.87
N ALA A 88 2.82 8.72 2.86
CA ALA A 88 2.41 10.11 3.05
C ALA A 88 0.96 10.22 3.53
N LEU A 89 0.03 9.44 2.94
CA LEU A 89 -1.36 9.38 3.40
C LEU A 89 -1.47 8.92 4.84
N VAL A 90 -0.70 7.90 5.23
CA VAL A 90 -0.78 7.37 6.59
C VAL A 90 -0.30 8.40 7.60
N LEU A 91 0.83 9.04 7.32
CA LEU A 91 1.41 10.06 8.20
C LEU A 91 0.58 11.33 8.24
N ALA A 92 -0.16 11.69 7.19
CA ALA A 92 -1.01 12.87 7.20
C ALA A 92 -2.04 12.86 8.34
N LEU A 93 -2.47 11.67 8.78
CA LEU A 93 -3.41 11.54 9.91
C LEU A 93 -2.78 11.57 11.30
N THR A 94 -1.45 11.39 11.43
CA THR A 94 -0.79 11.29 12.75
C THR A 94 0.39 12.23 12.95
N ASP A 95 1.11 12.54 11.89
CA ASP A 95 2.24 13.46 11.86
C ASP A 95 2.25 14.28 10.55
N PRO A 96 1.43 15.35 10.50
CA PRO A 96 1.34 16.27 9.38
C PRO A 96 2.69 16.85 8.89
N ALA A 97 3.61 17.13 9.82
CA ALA A 97 4.89 17.72 9.48
C ALA A 97 5.75 16.74 8.66
N THR A 98 5.87 15.50 9.14
CA THR A 98 6.58 14.44 8.40
C THR A 98 5.81 14.07 7.12
N ALA A 99 4.48 14.09 7.15
CA ALA A 99 3.66 13.82 5.97
C ALA A 99 4.00 14.77 4.81
N ASN A 100 4.16 16.06 5.08
CA ASN A 100 4.47 17.05 4.05
C ASN A 100 5.82 16.80 3.36
N GLU A 101 6.84 16.34 4.10
CA GLU A 101 8.10 15.90 3.48
C GLU A 101 7.89 14.69 2.57
N LYS A 102 7.05 13.72 2.99
CA LYS A 102 6.81 12.50 2.21
C LYS A 102 5.94 12.76 1.00
N LEU A 103 5.01 13.71 1.09
CA LEU A 103 4.23 14.25 -0.03
C LEU A 103 5.15 14.83 -1.09
N HIS A 104 6.06 15.72 -0.71
CA HIS A 104 6.97 16.34 -1.67
C HIS A 104 7.85 15.32 -2.39
N LEU A 105 8.36 14.32 -1.67
CA LEU A 105 9.09 13.22 -2.30
C LEU A 105 8.20 12.39 -3.23
N ALA A 106 6.95 12.09 -2.85
CA ALA A 106 6.03 11.35 -3.71
C ALA A 106 5.71 12.11 -5.01
N GLU A 107 5.56 13.43 -4.96
CA GLU A 107 5.36 14.29 -6.14
C GLU A 107 6.54 14.16 -7.12
N GLN A 108 7.77 14.28 -6.61
CA GLN A 108 8.98 14.13 -7.42
C GLN A 108 9.06 12.75 -8.06
N LEU A 109 8.68 11.70 -7.34
CA LEU A 109 8.69 10.33 -7.83
C LEU A 109 7.61 10.05 -8.90
N LEU A 110 6.53 10.83 -8.89
CA LEU A 110 5.41 10.67 -9.82
C LEU A 110 5.53 11.57 -11.05
N ALA A 111 6.44 12.55 -11.07
CA ALA A 111 6.55 13.54 -12.14
C ALA A 111 6.57 12.92 -13.56
N ASP A 112 7.24 11.78 -13.71
CA ASP A 112 7.39 11.06 -14.99
C ASP A 112 6.56 9.75 -15.07
N LEU A 113 5.59 9.55 -14.17
CA LEU A 113 4.81 8.32 -14.08
C LEU A 113 3.30 8.59 -14.19
N ASP A 114 2.64 7.94 -15.15
CA ASP A 114 1.17 7.94 -15.23
C ASP A 114 0.57 6.83 -14.35
N LEU A 115 0.36 7.15 -13.06
CA LEU A 115 -0.26 6.27 -12.07
C LEU A 115 -1.48 6.95 -11.45
N SER A 116 -2.62 6.92 -12.12
CA SER A 116 -3.85 7.63 -11.71
C SER A 116 -4.31 7.30 -10.28
N ALA A 117 -4.29 6.03 -9.87
CA ALA A 117 -4.65 5.61 -8.52
C ALA A 117 -3.68 6.19 -7.47
N THR A 118 -2.38 6.18 -7.75
CA THR A 118 -1.36 6.71 -6.84
C THR A 118 -1.45 8.23 -6.73
N ASN A 119 -1.74 8.93 -7.84
CA ASN A 119 -2.04 10.36 -7.83
C ASN A 119 -3.29 10.68 -6.98
N CYS A 120 -4.31 9.84 -7.03
CA CYS A 120 -5.49 9.99 -6.17
C CYS A 120 -5.11 9.87 -4.68
N THR A 121 -4.35 8.84 -4.31
CA THR A 121 -3.82 8.67 -2.94
C THR A 121 -3.03 9.89 -2.47
N LEU A 122 -2.15 10.41 -3.34
CA LEU A 122 -1.35 11.59 -3.03
C LEU A 122 -2.21 12.84 -2.78
N ARG A 123 -3.25 13.05 -3.59
CA ARG A 123 -4.18 14.17 -3.41
C ARG A 123 -5.00 14.05 -2.13
N ILE A 124 -5.42 12.84 -1.76
CA ILE A 124 -6.11 12.61 -0.47
C ILE A 124 -5.15 12.94 0.68
N ALA A 125 -3.90 12.47 0.61
CA ALA A 125 -2.89 12.76 1.62
C ALA A 125 -2.66 14.27 1.79
N ALA A 126 -2.57 15.03 0.70
CA ALA A 126 -2.43 16.48 0.73
C ALA A 126 -3.67 17.22 1.28
N LEU A 127 -4.86 16.62 1.21
CA LEU A 127 -6.09 17.22 1.75
C LEU A 127 -6.23 17.02 3.26
N VAL A 128 -5.60 15.97 3.81
CA VAL A 128 -5.75 15.59 5.22
C VAL A 128 -4.48 15.85 6.05
N ALA A 129 -3.40 16.29 5.41
CA ALA A 129 -2.17 16.75 6.05
C ALA A 129 -2.28 18.20 6.54
#